data_AF-A0A926FGA4-F1
#
_entry.id   AF-A0A926FGA4-F1
#
_cell.length_a   1.000
_cell.length_b   1.000
_cell.length_c   1.000
_cell.angle_alpha   90.00
_cell.angle_beta   90.00
_cell.angle_gamma   90.00
#
_symmetry.space_group_name_H-M   'P 1'
#
loop_
_entity.id
_entity.type
_entity.pdbx_description
1 polymer ?
#
loop_
_entity_poly.entity_id
_entity_poly.type
_entity_poly.pdbx_seq_one_letter_code
_entity_poly.pdbx_strand_id
1 'polypeptide(L)'
;MAVQIATMAAGKIHWNSDQAIVGLMARHILTGQEHPTFYYGSHYAGTLEPHYLASLFGVFGASFTSYRLGMVLLLLLHSGLVYALARHVFGNRAALVSVAYLALPPFFFLYKGLTSDGAYTSLAVLGAGMLYAAVRLEEAEREGPKRAVTGWILLLGILAGLAWWLIPLAAYFYLAILAWFLLVRRSVFARLAHYAVFLGAFLLGSLPWWLANVGKGWPSLSAPGISRLRAGRFVAGPLAFFFEGVPSLFGARPGAVHPDIFTGASVVAFLIYVLPLAAALSILVAAKKRGAEPADRALLLMVLMLFSIPLVAGFNEDTYKFDMRYVYPVYAPFALLLGFVFCRTRWSRWTGVAAASAVLLFDLTSIVRAPRVQAALSQPSGAALDGVVRALRERNIYEAYASYWMAYSLAFQSREEIAVASFGIGTDGTVRWPGYLARVAASSNPAFVLWGAEAARFSDYLRRRGAETAKSTEVGGYRIFWDVPAGVREEMAVLRHVPESTAGP
;
A
#
# COMPACT_ATOMS: atom_id res chain seq x y z
N MET A 1 6.71 -9.40 -15.04
CA MET A 1 5.53 -10.30 -14.95
C MET A 1 5.90 -11.68 -14.40
N ALA A 2 6.93 -12.36 -14.94
CA ALA A 2 7.31 -13.70 -14.49
C ALA A 2 7.62 -13.79 -12.97
N VAL A 3 8.39 -12.85 -12.42
CA VAL A 3 8.72 -12.80 -10.98
C VAL A 3 7.47 -12.61 -10.12
N GLN A 4 6.53 -11.75 -10.54
CA GLN A 4 5.26 -11.53 -9.85
C GLN A 4 4.44 -12.84 -9.82
N ILE A 5 4.29 -13.49 -10.98
CA ILE A 5 3.56 -14.76 -11.11
C ILE A 5 4.21 -15.84 -10.24
N ALA A 6 5.53 -16.01 -10.31
CA ALA A 6 6.25 -17.00 -9.50
C ALA A 6 6.08 -16.76 -8.00
N THR A 7 6.11 -15.49 -7.57
CA THR A 7 5.93 -15.12 -6.15
C THR A 7 4.52 -15.42 -5.66
N MET A 8 3.50 -15.17 -6.49
CA MET A 8 2.11 -15.53 -6.21
C MET A 8 1.92 -17.05 -6.18
N ALA A 9 2.45 -17.76 -7.16
CA ALA A 9 2.38 -19.22 -7.25
C ALA A 9 3.06 -19.93 -6.07
N ALA A 10 4.14 -19.34 -5.54
CA ALA A 10 4.81 -19.82 -4.33
C ALA A 10 4.01 -19.58 -3.03
N GLY A 11 2.83 -18.94 -3.10
CA GLY A 11 1.97 -18.69 -1.94
C GLY A 11 2.59 -17.75 -0.90
N LYS A 12 3.56 -16.92 -1.30
CA LYS A 12 4.27 -16.04 -0.36
C LYS A 12 3.42 -14.85 0.08
N ILE A 13 2.55 -14.37 -0.80
CA ILE A 13 1.64 -13.26 -0.56
C ILE A 13 0.22 -13.81 -0.47
N HIS A 14 -0.30 -13.87 0.75
CA HIS A 14 -1.63 -14.40 1.03
C HIS A 14 -2.75 -13.39 0.66
N TRP A 15 -3.95 -13.91 0.44
CA TRP A 15 -5.18 -13.12 0.41
C TRP A 15 -5.64 -12.85 1.84
N ASN A 16 -5.98 -11.59 2.13
CA ASN A 16 -6.42 -11.16 3.45
C ASN A 16 -7.48 -10.07 3.34
N SER A 17 -8.06 -9.69 4.47
CA SER A 17 -9.15 -8.72 4.50
C SER A 17 -8.76 -7.31 4.05
N ASP A 18 -7.49 -6.91 4.19
CA ASP A 18 -7.01 -5.61 3.65
C ASP A 18 -7.15 -5.56 2.13
N GLN A 19 -6.97 -6.69 1.43
CA GLN A 19 -7.22 -6.78 -0.02
C GLN A 19 -8.70 -7.06 -0.31
N ALA A 20 -9.32 -7.93 0.49
CA ALA A 20 -10.69 -8.38 0.25
C ALA A 20 -11.70 -7.23 0.38
N ILE A 21 -11.50 -6.31 1.32
CA ILE A 21 -12.37 -5.14 1.46
C ILE A 21 -12.33 -4.25 0.21
N VAL A 22 -11.17 -4.11 -0.44
CA VAL A 22 -11.03 -3.37 -1.70
C VAL A 22 -11.75 -4.09 -2.83
N GLY A 23 -11.64 -5.43 -2.88
CA GLY A 23 -12.40 -6.26 -3.79
C GLY A 23 -13.92 -6.17 -3.58
N LEU A 24 -14.40 -6.14 -2.33
CA LEU A 24 -15.81 -5.96 -2.00
C LEU A 24 -16.30 -4.57 -2.43
N MET A 25 -15.53 -3.52 -2.15
CA MET A 25 -15.83 -2.16 -2.63
C MET A 25 -15.94 -2.13 -4.16
N ALA A 26 -15.01 -2.77 -4.88
CA ALA A 26 -15.06 -2.86 -6.33
C ALA A 26 -16.32 -3.59 -6.83
N ARG A 27 -16.79 -4.62 -6.13
CA ARG A 27 -18.07 -5.30 -6.42
C ARG A 27 -19.26 -4.37 -6.21
N HIS A 28 -19.32 -3.68 -5.07
CA HIS A 28 -20.41 -2.74 -4.79
C HIS A 28 -20.46 -1.58 -5.78
N ILE A 29 -19.31 -1.10 -6.23
CA ILE A 29 -19.21 -0.09 -7.31
C ILE A 29 -19.71 -0.67 -8.63
N LEU A 30 -19.29 -1.88 -8.99
CA LEU A 30 -19.68 -2.53 -10.25
C LEU A 30 -21.19 -2.81 -10.31
N THR A 31 -21.81 -3.21 -9.20
CA THR A 31 -23.25 -3.49 -9.12
C THR A 31 -24.10 -2.22 -8.95
N GLY A 32 -23.47 -1.05 -8.81
CA GLY A 32 -24.16 0.22 -8.55
C GLY A 32 -24.74 0.33 -7.14
N GLN A 33 -24.38 -0.60 -6.23
CA GLN A 33 -24.84 -0.59 -4.84
C GLN A 33 -24.27 0.61 -4.08
N GLU A 34 -22.98 0.95 -4.30
CA GLU A 34 -22.34 2.09 -3.66
C GLU A 34 -21.26 2.74 -4.53
N HIS A 35 -21.09 4.07 -4.39
CA HIS A 35 -19.97 4.83 -4.95
C HIS A 35 -19.23 5.61 -3.85
N PRO A 36 -18.51 4.91 -2.95
CA PRO A 36 -17.93 5.54 -1.79
C PRO A 36 -16.81 6.50 -2.20
N THR A 37 -16.77 7.69 -1.62
CA THR A 37 -15.69 8.67 -1.86
C THR A 37 -14.38 8.27 -1.19
N PHE A 38 -14.49 7.60 -0.05
CA PHE A 38 -13.35 7.10 0.72
C PHE A 38 -13.52 5.61 1.04
N TYR A 39 -12.42 4.96 1.38
CA TYR A 39 -12.43 3.57 1.80
C TYR A 39 -13.36 3.34 2.98
N TYR A 40 -13.99 2.17 3.00
CA TYR A 40 -14.84 1.72 4.10
C TYR A 40 -14.11 1.83 5.44
N GLY A 41 -14.71 2.57 6.39
CA GLY A 41 -14.13 2.87 7.71
C GLY A 41 -12.88 3.77 7.71
N SER A 42 -12.50 4.38 6.59
CA SER A 42 -11.31 5.24 6.47
C SER A 42 -11.62 6.51 5.68
N HIS A 43 -12.06 7.57 6.34
CA HIS A 43 -12.47 8.84 5.71
C HIS A 43 -11.35 9.67 5.06
N TYR A 44 -10.14 9.12 4.88
CA TYR A 44 -8.97 9.83 4.34
C TYR A 44 -8.29 9.12 3.16
N ALA A 45 -8.75 7.92 2.79
CA ALA A 45 -8.17 7.14 1.70
C ALA A 45 -9.17 7.10 0.53
N GLY A 46 -8.86 7.77 -0.58
CA GLY A 46 -9.74 7.90 -1.75
C GLY A 46 -9.88 6.59 -2.53
N THR A 47 -11.03 6.39 -3.17
CA THR A 47 -11.44 5.09 -3.75
C THR A 47 -11.02 4.89 -5.21
N LEU A 48 -9.93 5.51 -5.64
CA LEU A 48 -9.42 5.37 -7.01
C LEU A 48 -9.15 3.90 -7.38
N GLU A 49 -8.49 3.13 -6.50
CA GLU A 49 -8.20 1.71 -6.79
C GLU A 49 -9.46 0.83 -6.85
N PRO A 50 -10.44 0.95 -5.92
CA PRO A 50 -11.71 0.24 -6.02
C PRO A 50 -12.47 0.52 -7.32
N HIS A 51 -12.51 1.78 -7.77
CA HIS A 51 -13.17 2.14 -9.04
C HIS A 51 -12.45 1.56 -10.26
N TYR A 52 -11.12 1.58 -10.23
CA TYR A 52 -10.30 0.91 -11.24
C TYR A 52 -10.55 -0.62 -11.26
N LEU A 53 -10.57 -1.25 -10.08
CA LEU A 53 -10.83 -2.68 -9.95
C LEU A 53 -12.26 -3.07 -10.37
N ALA A 54 -13.25 -2.22 -10.11
CA ALA A 54 -14.62 -2.44 -10.57
C ALA A 54 -14.68 -2.62 -12.08
N SER A 55 -13.93 -1.79 -12.82
CA SER A 55 -13.83 -1.89 -14.29
C SER A 55 -13.24 -3.23 -14.72
N LEU A 56 -12.20 -3.71 -14.05
CA LEU A 56 -11.60 -5.01 -14.33
C LEU A 56 -12.51 -6.18 -13.95
N PHE A 57 -13.24 -6.07 -12.84
CA PHE A 57 -14.22 -7.08 -12.42
C PHE A 57 -15.39 -7.17 -13.39
N GLY A 58 -15.78 -6.07 -14.05
CA GLY A 58 -16.77 -6.09 -15.13
C GLY A 58 -16.33 -6.92 -16.34
N VAL A 59 -15.02 -6.99 -16.62
CA VAL A 59 -14.47 -7.72 -17.77
C VAL A 59 -14.11 -9.17 -17.43
N PHE A 60 -13.44 -9.40 -16.29
CA PHE A 60 -12.87 -10.71 -15.93
C PHE A 60 -13.64 -11.43 -14.81
N GLY A 61 -14.70 -10.80 -14.29
CA GLY A 61 -15.41 -11.25 -13.09
C GLY A 61 -14.68 -10.89 -11.80
N ALA A 62 -15.43 -10.74 -10.70
CA ALA A 62 -14.88 -10.47 -9.37
C ALA A 62 -14.21 -11.74 -8.79
N SER A 63 -12.89 -11.74 -8.74
CA SER A 63 -12.11 -12.85 -8.19
C SER A 63 -10.76 -12.38 -7.63
N PHE A 64 -10.13 -13.23 -6.82
CA PHE A 64 -8.75 -13.04 -6.38
C PHE A 64 -7.79 -12.82 -7.57
N THR A 65 -7.95 -13.62 -8.63
CA THR A 65 -7.10 -13.56 -9.82
C THR A 65 -7.27 -12.23 -10.54
N SER A 66 -8.51 -11.75 -10.71
CA SER A 66 -8.80 -10.45 -11.32
C SER A 66 -8.23 -9.30 -10.51
N TYR A 67 -8.28 -9.39 -9.17
CA TYR A 67 -7.66 -8.39 -8.29
C TYR A 67 -6.14 -8.34 -8.50
N ARG A 68 -5.47 -9.51 -8.47
CA ARG A 68 -4.03 -9.62 -8.68
C ARG A 68 -3.61 -9.12 -10.06
N LEU A 69 -4.39 -9.41 -11.10
CA LEU A 69 -4.17 -8.87 -12.44
C LEU A 69 -4.20 -7.35 -12.40
N GLY A 70 -5.20 -6.75 -11.74
CA GLY A 70 -5.30 -5.30 -11.58
C GLY A 70 -4.06 -4.68 -10.93
N MET A 71 -3.55 -5.30 -9.87
CA MET A 71 -2.32 -4.84 -9.20
C MET A 71 -1.08 -5.00 -10.08
N VAL A 72 -0.95 -6.12 -10.82
CA VAL A 72 0.14 -6.32 -11.78
C VAL A 72 0.11 -5.24 -12.88
N LEU A 73 -1.06 -4.91 -13.41
CA LEU A 73 -1.22 -3.86 -14.42
C LEU A 73 -0.79 -2.47 -13.88
N LEU A 74 -1.13 -2.15 -12.63
CA LEU A 74 -0.64 -0.92 -11.99
C LEU A 74 0.88 -0.92 -11.81
N LEU A 75 1.49 -2.05 -11.42
CA LEU A 75 2.95 -2.18 -11.32
C LEU A 75 3.65 -2.07 -12.67
N LEU A 76 3.03 -2.58 -13.75
CA LEU A 76 3.53 -2.43 -15.11
C LEU A 76 3.44 -0.98 -15.57
N LEU A 77 2.33 -0.29 -15.29
CA LEU A 77 2.18 1.14 -15.57
C LEU A 77 3.22 1.97 -14.81
N HIS A 78 3.40 1.70 -13.51
CA HIS A 78 4.44 2.33 -12.69
C HIS A 78 5.84 2.13 -13.30
N SER A 79 6.20 0.88 -13.62
CA SER A 79 7.51 0.55 -14.21
C SER A 79 7.68 1.17 -15.61
N GLY A 80 6.61 1.25 -16.39
CA GLY A 80 6.58 1.91 -17.70
C GLY A 80 6.80 3.42 -17.60
N LEU A 81 6.22 4.09 -16.61
CA LEU A 81 6.46 5.51 -16.34
C LEU A 81 7.91 5.75 -15.88
N VAL A 82 8.44 4.88 -15.02
CA VAL A 82 9.86 4.92 -14.62
C VAL A 82 10.78 4.72 -15.82
N TYR A 83 10.49 3.76 -16.70
CA TYR A 83 11.23 3.55 -17.96
C TYR A 83 11.18 4.79 -18.84
N ALA A 84 9.99 5.34 -19.07
CA ALA A 84 9.78 6.49 -19.93
C ALA A 84 10.56 7.71 -19.41
N LEU A 85 10.50 7.96 -18.09
CA LEU A 85 11.27 9.02 -17.45
C LEU A 85 12.77 8.79 -17.60
N ALA A 86 13.27 7.63 -17.20
CA ALA A 86 14.69 7.28 -17.27
C ALA A 86 15.24 7.40 -18.71
N ARG A 87 14.50 6.88 -19.69
CA ARG A 87 14.90 6.91 -21.10
C ARG A 87 14.98 8.33 -21.61
N HIS A 88 14.04 9.17 -21.20
CA HIS A 88 13.95 10.57 -21.59
C HIS A 88 15.10 11.39 -21.01
N VAL A 89 15.39 11.28 -19.70
CA VAL A 89 16.39 12.13 -19.05
C VAL A 89 17.81 11.56 -19.02
N PHE A 90 17.95 10.23 -18.99
CA PHE A 90 19.22 9.54 -18.75
C PHE A 90 19.64 8.59 -19.89
N GLY A 91 18.78 8.44 -20.90
CA GLY A 91 19.02 7.58 -22.06
C GLY A 91 18.66 6.11 -21.85
N ASN A 92 18.73 5.33 -22.93
CA ASN A 92 18.19 3.96 -22.97
C ASN A 92 18.86 3.01 -21.98
N ARG A 93 20.18 3.13 -21.77
CA ARG A 93 20.92 2.25 -20.85
C ARG A 93 20.46 2.42 -19.41
N ALA A 94 20.31 3.66 -18.95
CA ALA A 94 19.84 3.97 -17.61
C ALA A 94 18.41 3.45 -17.41
N ALA A 95 17.55 3.60 -18.43
CA ALA A 95 16.18 3.10 -18.39
C ALA A 95 16.09 1.58 -18.23
N LEU A 96 16.94 0.83 -18.94
CA LEU A 96 17.00 -0.62 -18.82
C LEU A 96 17.47 -1.04 -17.42
N VAL A 97 18.48 -0.36 -16.86
CA VAL A 97 18.95 -0.66 -15.49
C VAL A 97 17.88 -0.35 -14.45
N SER A 98 17.21 0.82 -14.54
CA SER A 98 16.13 1.20 -13.63
C SER A 98 15.00 0.17 -13.63
N VAL A 99 14.56 -0.29 -14.80
CA VAL A 99 13.48 -1.28 -14.89
C VAL A 99 13.95 -2.70 -14.61
N ALA A 100 15.22 -3.05 -14.84
CA ALA A 100 15.77 -4.34 -14.41
C ALA A 100 15.66 -4.52 -12.89
N TYR A 101 15.97 -3.46 -12.12
CA TYR A 101 15.76 -3.45 -10.67
C TYR A 101 14.27 -3.63 -10.29
N LEU A 102 13.35 -2.94 -10.97
CA LEU A 102 11.91 -3.11 -10.70
C LEU A 102 11.34 -4.45 -11.20
N ALA A 103 11.99 -5.09 -12.18
CA ALA A 103 11.58 -6.36 -12.73
C ALA A 103 11.96 -7.55 -11.83
N LEU A 104 13.09 -7.46 -11.14
CA LEU A 104 13.52 -8.38 -10.08
C LEU A 104 13.83 -7.58 -8.80
N PRO A 105 12.78 -7.09 -8.11
CA PRO A 105 12.93 -6.18 -6.98
C PRO A 105 13.02 -6.93 -5.65
N PRO A 106 13.33 -6.23 -4.54
CA PRO A 106 13.21 -6.78 -3.19
C PRO A 106 11.79 -7.34 -2.91
N PHE A 107 11.68 -8.34 -2.02
CA PHE A 107 10.38 -8.96 -1.71
C PHE A 107 9.30 -7.96 -1.28
N PHE A 108 9.67 -6.92 -0.52
CA PHE A 108 8.72 -5.93 -0.03
C PHE A 108 8.04 -5.14 -1.16
N PHE A 109 8.74 -4.87 -2.27
CA PHE A 109 8.14 -4.25 -3.46
C PHE A 109 7.02 -5.11 -4.02
N LEU A 110 7.25 -6.42 -4.14
CA LEU A 110 6.26 -7.38 -4.63
C LEU A 110 5.11 -7.54 -3.65
N TYR A 111 5.42 -7.66 -2.36
CA TYR A 111 4.41 -7.79 -1.32
C TYR A 111 3.43 -6.62 -1.36
N LYS A 112 3.91 -5.39 -1.13
CA LYS A 112 3.04 -4.22 -1.08
C LYS A 112 2.51 -3.78 -2.44
N GLY A 113 3.22 -4.06 -3.52
CA GLY A 113 2.74 -3.79 -4.87
C GLY A 113 1.61 -4.71 -5.33
N LEU A 114 1.61 -5.98 -4.89
CA LEU A 114 0.58 -6.94 -5.27
C LEU A 114 -0.60 -6.96 -4.31
N THR A 115 -0.44 -6.49 -3.06
CA THR A 115 -1.57 -6.29 -2.14
C THR A 115 -2.15 -4.89 -2.24
N SER A 116 -1.33 -3.87 -2.53
CA SER A 116 -1.62 -2.42 -2.51
C SER A 116 -2.13 -1.85 -1.20
N ASP A 117 -2.73 -2.68 -0.33
CA ASP A 117 -3.35 -2.35 0.95
C ASP A 117 -4.17 -1.04 0.92
N GLY A 118 -4.80 -0.77 -0.22
CA GLY A 118 -5.79 0.27 -0.37
C GLY A 118 -5.35 1.65 -0.87
N ALA A 119 -4.13 1.83 -1.38
CA ALA A 119 -3.78 3.03 -2.16
C ALA A 119 -2.35 3.04 -2.71
N TYR A 120 -1.44 2.24 -2.15
CA TYR A 120 0.00 2.50 -2.27
C TYR A 120 0.52 2.28 -3.70
N THR A 121 -0.06 1.34 -4.44
CA THR A 121 0.35 1.09 -5.82
C THR A 121 -0.12 2.21 -6.74
N SER A 122 -1.36 2.66 -6.60
CA SER A 122 -1.86 3.83 -7.35
C SER A 122 -1.13 5.11 -6.98
N LEU A 123 -0.77 5.28 -5.71
CA LEU A 123 0.05 6.41 -5.27
C LEU A 123 1.44 6.39 -5.93
N ALA A 124 2.07 5.21 -6.04
CA ALA A 124 3.33 5.06 -6.75
C ALA A 124 3.19 5.42 -8.25
N VAL A 125 2.11 4.98 -8.91
CA VAL A 125 1.80 5.34 -10.30
C VAL A 125 1.62 6.85 -10.47
N LEU A 126 0.75 7.47 -9.67
CA LEU A 126 0.53 8.93 -9.68
C LEU A 126 1.83 9.68 -9.43
N GLY A 127 2.65 9.17 -8.51
CA GLY A 127 3.99 9.64 -8.22
C GLY A 127 4.94 9.68 -9.39
N ALA A 128 5.11 8.54 -10.06
CA ALA A 128 5.93 8.43 -11.26
C ALA A 128 5.40 9.36 -12.38
N GLY A 129 4.08 9.50 -12.49
CA GLY A 129 3.44 10.46 -13.40
C GLY A 129 3.76 11.92 -13.05
N MET A 130 3.68 12.30 -11.77
CA MET A 130 4.03 13.65 -11.30
C MET A 130 5.51 13.96 -11.52
N LEU A 131 6.40 12.99 -11.28
CA LEU A 131 7.83 13.12 -11.57
C LEU A 131 8.08 13.36 -13.06
N TYR A 132 7.43 12.57 -13.92
CA TYR A 132 7.52 12.73 -15.36
C TYR A 132 6.99 14.10 -15.81
N ALA A 133 5.79 14.49 -15.34
CA ALA A 133 5.18 15.78 -15.68
C ALA A 133 6.02 16.96 -15.19
N ALA A 134 6.63 16.88 -14.00
CA ALA A 134 7.51 17.93 -13.47
C ALA A 134 8.76 18.12 -14.35
N VAL A 135 9.41 17.03 -14.76
CA VAL A 135 10.56 17.09 -15.68
C VAL A 135 10.16 17.69 -17.03
N ARG A 136 9.06 17.24 -17.61
CA ARG A 136 8.59 17.76 -18.91
C ARG A 136 8.15 19.22 -18.83
N LEU A 137 7.62 19.66 -17.69
CA LEU A 137 7.31 21.07 -17.42
C LEU A 137 8.58 21.92 -17.36
N GLU A 138 9.64 21.47 -16.67
CA GLU A 138 10.91 22.20 -16.62
C GLU A 138 11.54 22.37 -18.00
N GLU A 139 11.49 21.33 -18.83
CA GLU A 139 11.96 21.39 -20.21
C GLU A 139 11.12 22.32 -21.08
N ALA A 140 9.79 22.24 -20.96
CA ALA A 140 8.88 23.10 -21.69
C ALA A 140 9.05 24.58 -21.32
N GLU A 141 9.36 24.89 -20.06
CA GLU A 141 9.68 26.25 -19.62
C GLU A 141 11.04 26.75 -20.14
N ARG A 142 11.98 25.83 -20.38
CA ARG A 142 13.31 26.18 -20.90
C ARG A 142 13.27 26.49 -22.39
N GLU A 143 12.61 25.64 -23.17
CA GLU A 143 12.75 25.61 -24.64
C GLU A 143 11.40 25.42 -25.38
N GLY A 144 10.31 25.18 -24.65
CA GLY A 144 9.03 24.79 -25.25
C GLY A 144 8.08 25.95 -25.55
N PRO A 145 7.05 25.70 -26.38
CA PRO A 145 5.99 26.67 -26.61
C PRO A 145 5.13 26.83 -25.35
N LYS A 146 4.56 28.03 -25.13
CA LYS A 146 3.70 28.34 -23.97
C LYS A 146 2.56 27.33 -23.76
N ARG A 147 2.00 26.77 -24.85
CA ARG A 147 0.93 25.75 -24.78
C ARG A 147 1.41 24.45 -24.10
N ALA A 148 2.66 24.04 -24.33
CA ALA A 148 3.21 22.84 -23.70
C ALA A 148 3.37 23.05 -22.18
N VAL A 149 3.84 24.22 -21.76
CA VAL A 149 3.92 24.61 -20.33
C VAL A 149 2.55 24.49 -19.67
N THR A 150 1.52 25.12 -20.24
CA THR A 150 0.14 25.05 -19.71
C THR A 150 -0.37 23.61 -19.63
N GLY A 151 -0.12 22.79 -20.65
CA GLY A 151 -0.52 21.38 -20.66
C GLY A 151 0.13 20.57 -19.54
N TRP A 152 1.43 20.76 -19.30
CA TRP A 152 2.13 20.06 -18.21
C TRP A 152 1.74 20.56 -16.81
N ILE A 153 1.44 21.86 -16.66
CA ILE A 153 0.87 22.40 -15.41
C ILE A 153 -0.50 21.79 -15.13
N LEU A 154 -1.35 21.70 -16.15
CA LEU A 154 -2.67 21.07 -16.04
C LEU A 154 -2.55 19.61 -15.62
N LEU A 155 -1.70 18.83 -16.29
CA LEU A 155 -1.49 17.43 -15.94
C LEU A 155 -0.94 17.28 -14.51
N LEU A 156 0.05 18.08 -14.13
CA LEU A 156 0.63 18.04 -12.80
C LEU A 156 -0.41 18.40 -11.72
N GLY A 157 -1.28 19.38 -11.99
CA GLY A 157 -2.40 19.75 -11.14
C GLY A 157 -3.40 18.61 -10.97
N ILE A 158 -3.85 17.96 -12.06
CA ILE A 158 -4.78 16.82 -11.99
C ILE A 158 -4.15 15.67 -11.19
N LEU A 159 -2.91 15.30 -11.47
CA LEU A 159 -2.22 14.21 -10.77
C LEU A 159 -2.03 14.52 -9.29
N ALA A 160 -1.69 15.76 -8.94
CA ALA A 160 -1.61 16.20 -7.55
C ALA A 160 -3.00 16.19 -6.87
N GLY A 161 -4.05 16.63 -7.57
CA GLY A 161 -5.42 16.56 -7.04
C GLY A 161 -5.86 15.12 -6.76
N LEU A 162 -5.61 14.21 -7.69
CA LEU A 162 -5.91 12.78 -7.53
C LEU A 162 -5.10 12.16 -6.40
N ALA A 163 -3.81 12.49 -6.30
CA ALA A 163 -2.94 11.98 -5.22
C ALA A 163 -3.38 12.51 -3.84
N TRP A 164 -3.84 13.76 -3.77
CA TRP A 164 -4.42 14.36 -2.57
C TRP A 164 -5.68 13.63 -2.11
N TRP A 165 -6.60 13.38 -3.04
CA TRP A 165 -7.81 12.60 -2.73
C TRP A 165 -7.47 11.17 -2.32
N LEU A 166 -6.48 10.55 -2.97
CA LEU A 166 -6.09 9.19 -2.72
C LEU A 166 -5.57 8.98 -1.29
N ILE A 167 -4.57 9.76 -0.86
CA ILE A 167 -3.98 9.61 0.49
C ILE A 167 -3.11 10.82 0.89
N PRO A 168 -3.09 11.24 2.17
CA PRO A 168 -2.27 12.38 2.63
C PRO A 168 -0.77 12.25 2.38
N LEU A 169 -0.28 11.02 2.22
CA LEU A 169 1.13 10.76 1.94
C LEU A 169 1.63 11.40 0.64
N ALA A 170 0.75 11.78 -0.30
CA ALA A 170 1.14 12.52 -1.51
C ALA A 170 1.97 13.79 -1.22
N ALA A 171 1.95 14.31 0.01
CA ALA A 171 2.77 15.42 0.48
C ALA A 171 4.28 15.26 0.22
N TYR A 172 4.86 14.05 0.24
CA TYR A 172 6.28 13.90 -0.07
C TYR A 172 6.58 14.29 -1.54
N PHE A 173 5.66 14.01 -2.48
CA PHE A 173 5.83 14.41 -3.87
C PHE A 173 5.77 15.94 -4.02
N TYR A 174 4.80 16.57 -3.34
CA TYR A 174 4.63 18.02 -3.39
C TYR A 174 5.85 18.74 -2.85
N LEU A 175 6.38 18.28 -1.72
CA LEU A 175 7.56 18.86 -1.10
C LEU A 175 8.78 18.78 -2.02
N ALA A 176 9.05 17.61 -2.59
CA ALA A 176 10.19 17.42 -3.49
C ALA A 176 10.06 18.22 -4.79
N ILE A 177 8.89 18.21 -5.43
CA ILE A 177 8.65 18.94 -6.69
C ILE A 177 8.70 20.46 -6.46
N LEU A 178 8.11 20.95 -5.37
CA LEU A 178 8.18 22.36 -5.00
C LEU A 178 9.62 22.79 -4.74
N ALA A 179 10.35 22.06 -3.88
CA ALA A 179 11.76 22.35 -3.60
C ALA A 179 12.61 22.33 -4.88
N TRP A 180 12.35 21.36 -5.76
CA TRP A 180 13.06 21.24 -7.03
C TRP A 180 12.81 22.42 -7.96
N PHE A 181 11.56 22.85 -8.17
CA PHE A 181 11.27 24.04 -8.98
C PHE A 181 11.86 25.31 -8.36
N LEU A 182 11.83 25.45 -7.04
CA LEU A 182 12.46 26.59 -6.36
C LEU A 182 13.98 26.65 -6.54
N LEU A 183 14.64 25.50 -6.71
CA LEU A 183 16.09 25.41 -6.90
C LEU A 183 16.50 25.53 -8.37
N VAL A 184 15.71 24.96 -9.29
CA VAL A 184 16.12 24.77 -10.68
C VAL A 184 15.40 25.72 -11.65
N ARG A 185 14.12 26.06 -11.38
CA ARG A 185 13.29 26.78 -12.35
C ARG A 185 12.19 27.62 -11.67
N ARG A 186 12.60 28.69 -10.98
CA ARG A 186 11.66 29.61 -10.28
C ARG A 186 10.67 30.31 -11.22
N SER A 187 10.97 30.39 -12.53
CA SER A 187 10.11 31.03 -13.54
C SER A 187 8.72 30.38 -13.64
N VAL A 188 8.58 29.11 -13.27
CA VAL A 188 7.27 28.42 -13.22
C VAL A 188 6.28 29.19 -12.34
N PHE A 189 6.77 29.86 -11.30
CA PHE A 189 5.99 30.63 -10.33
C PHE A 189 5.80 32.11 -10.73
N ALA A 190 6.34 32.57 -11.86
CA ALA A 190 6.34 33.99 -12.21
C ALA A 190 4.99 34.49 -12.76
N ARG A 191 4.11 33.61 -13.24
CA ARG A 191 2.86 33.99 -13.93
C ARG A 191 1.64 33.57 -13.13
N LEU A 192 0.75 34.52 -12.83
CA LEU A 192 -0.50 34.25 -12.12
C LEU A 192 -1.38 33.20 -12.84
N ALA A 193 -1.38 33.21 -14.17
CA ALA A 193 -2.10 32.24 -14.99
C ALA A 193 -1.67 30.78 -14.71
N HIS A 194 -0.40 30.53 -14.37
CA HIS A 194 0.09 29.20 -14.04
C HIS A 194 -0.57 28.68 -12.75
N TYR A 195 -0.76 29.54 -11.75
CA TYR A 195 -1.46 29.20 -10.52
C TYR A 195 -2.94 28.89 -10.77
N ALA A 196 -3.62 29.69 -11.59
CA ALA A 196 -5.02 29.46 -11.92
C ALA A 196 -5.22 28.10 -12.62
N VAL A 197 -4.35 27.77 -13.60
CA VAL A 197 -4.39 26.48 -14.30
C VAL A 197 -4.09 25.32 -13.35
N PHE A 198 -3.04 25.44 -12.54
CA PHE A 198 -2.68 24.40 -11.57
C PHE A 198 -3.79 24.18 -10.54
N LEU A 199 -4.31 25.26 -9.95
CA LEU A 199 -5.34 25.19 -8.91
C LEU A 199 -6.65 24.65 -9.47
N GLY A 200 -7.09 25.10 -10.65
CA GLY A 200 -8.28 24.56 -11.31
C GLY A 200 -8.14 23.06 -11.59
N ALA A 201 -6.99 22.63 -12.11
CA ALA A 201 -6.69 21.23 -12.35
C ALA A 201 -6.59 20.39 -11.06
N PHE A 202 -5.99 20.95 -10.01
CA PHE A 202 -5.90 20.33 -8.69
C PHE A 202 -7.28 20.14 -8.06
N LEU A 203 -8.11 21.18 -8.07
CA LEU A 203 -9.48 21.13 -7.55
C LEU A 203 -10.33 20.12 -8.32
N LEU A 204 -10.15 20.02 -9.64
CA LEU A 204 -10.80 19.00 -10.45
C LEU A 204 -10.34 17.58 -10.06
N GLY A 205 -9.04 17.34 -9.94
CA GLY A 205 -8.50 16.04 -9.55
C GLY A 205 -8.87 15.64 -8.11
N SER A 206 -8.99 16.62 -7.22
CA SER A 206 -9.35 16.41 -5.81
C SER A 206 -10.84 16.60 -5.52
N LEU A 207 -11.68 16.77 -6.55
CA LEU A 207 -13.10 17.09 -6.40
C LEU A 207 -13.84 16.16 -5.43
N PRO A 208 -13.66 14.82 -5.46
CA PRO A 208 -14.34 13.94 -4.51
C PRO A 208 -13.97 14.27 -3.06
N TRP A 209 -12.70 14.59 -2.79
CA TRP A 209 -12.26 14.98 -1.45
C TRP A 209 -12.97 16.23 -0.95
N TRP A 210 -13.14 17.25 -1.79
CA TRP A 210 -13.87 18.48 -1.43
C TRP A 210 -15.33 18.20 -1.12
N LEU A 211 -16.02 17.42 -1.98
CA LEU A 211 -17.42 17.05 -1.79
C LEU A 211 -17.65 16.24 -0.51
N ALA A 212 -16.65 15.48 -0.06
CA ALA A 212 -16.74 14.69 1.17
C ALA A 212 -16.41 15.48 2.44
N ASN A 213 -15.83 16.68 2.35
CA ASN A 213 -15.41 17.45 3.51
C ASN A 213 -16.13 18.79 3.70
N VAL A 214 -16.37 19.53 2.61
CA VAL A 214 -16.99 20.86 2.67
C VAL A 214 -18.40 20.76 3.27
N GLY A 215 -18.65 21.53 4.33
CA GLY A 215 -19.93 21.50 5.07
C GLY A 215 -20.16 20.26 5.93
N LYS A 216 -19.18 19.35 6.05
CA LYS A 216 -19.32 18.05 6.76
C LYS A 216 -18.38 17.89 7.97
N GLY A 217 -17.74 18.98 8.42
CA GLY A 217 -16.85 18.95 9.59
C GLY A 217 -15.47 18.33 9.34
N TRP A 218 -15.04 18.22 8.08
CA TRP A 218 -13.71 17.73 7.68
C TRP A 218 -13.33 16.33 8.21
N PRO A 219 -14.17 15.29 8.03
CA PRO A 219 -13.94 13.96 8.58
C PRO A 219 -12.64 13.31 8.10
N SER A 220 -12.11 13.72 6.93
CA SER A 220 -10.81 13.26 6.44
C SER A 220 -9.63 13.78 7.26
N LEU A 221 -9.81 14.90 7.97
CA LEU A 221 -8.81 15.54 8.84
C LEU A 221 -8.94 15.12 10.30
N SER A 222 -9.98 14.36 10.65
CA SER A 222 -10.17 13.81 12.01
C SER A 222 -9.77 12.33 12.10
N ALA A 223 -9.02 11.82 11.13
CA ALA A 223 -8.63 10.42 11.09
C ALA A 223 -7.71 10.06 12.28
N PRO A 224 -7.86 8.86 12.89
CA PRO A 224 -6.99 8.41 13.98
C PRO A 224 -5.50 8.43 13.63
N GLY A 225 -5.14 8.25 12.35
CA GLY A 225 -3.75 8.36 11.89
C GLY A 225 -3.12 9.74 12.12
N ILE A 226 -3.91 10.82 12.15
CA ILE A 226 -3.43 12.19 12.41
C ILE A 226 -3.05 12.36 13.87
N SER A 227 -3.78 11.72 14.80
CA SER A 227 -3.43 11.71 16.23
C SER A 227 -2.12 10.99 16.57
N ARG A 228 -1.55 10.24 15.60
CA ARG A 228 -0.26 9.52 15.75
C ARG A 228 0.94 10.33 15.24
N LEU A 229 0.72 11.54 14.74
CA LEU A 229 1.79 12.44 14.35
C LEU A 229 2.42 13.06 15.59
N ARG A 230 3.74 12.93 15.77
CA ARG A 230 4.46 13.50 16.92
C ARG A 230 5.59 14.41 16.46
N ALA A 231 5.59 15.67 16.91
CA ALA A 231 6.63 16.64 16.58
C ALA A 231 8.05 16.17 16.96
N GLY A 232 8.19 15.46 18.10
CA GLY A 232 9.48 14.89 18.54
C GLY A 232 10.06 13.81 17.61
N ARG A 233 9.28 13.30 16.64
CA ARG A 233 9.77 12.33 15.64
C ARG A 233 10.44 12.98 14.43
N PHE A 234 10.52 14.31 14.35
CA PHE A 234 11.15 15.01 13.22
C PHE A 234 12.59 14.57 12.93
N VAL A 235 13.37 14.23 13.96
CA VAL A 235 14.74 13.70 13.80
C VAL A 235 14.77 12.16 13.87
N ALA A 236 14.08 11.59 14.86
CA ALA A 236 14.08 10.15 15.09
C ALA A 236 13.44 9.34 13.95
N GLY A 237 12.43 9.90 13.27
CA GLY A 237 11.74 9.27 12.15
C GLY A 237 12.66 9.06 10.94
N PRO A 238 13.28 10.13 10.39
CA PRO A 238 14.26 9.99 9.33
C PRO A 238 15.43 9.05 9.69
N LEU A 239 15.91 9.06 10.93
CA LEU A 239 16.95 8.11 11.37
C LEU A 239 16.43 6.66 11.36
N ALA A 240 15.22 6.41 11.87
CA ALA A 240 14.60 5.09 11.84
C ALA A 240 14.38 4.58 10.40
N PHE A 241 14.14 5.47 9.43
CA PHE A 241 14.12 5.07 8.02
C PHE A 241 15.43 4.39 7.59
N PHE A 242 16.59 4.93 7.94
CA PHE A 242 17.87 4.36 7.51
C PHE A 242 18.20 3.04 8.22
N PHE A 243 17.84 2.90 9.50
CA PHE A 243 18.24 1.73 10.30
C PHE A 243 17.17 0.62 10.37
N GLU A 244 15.89 0.95 10.20
CA GLU A 244 14.77 0.00 10.25
C GLU A 244 14.10 -0.12 8.86
N GLY A 245 13.87 1.02 8.21
CA GLY A 245 13.22 1.11 6.89
C GLY A 245 14.03 0.48 5.77
N VAL A 246 15.25 0.96 5.52
CA VAL A 246 16.10 0.54 4.41
C VAL A 246 16.37 -0.97 4.42
N PRO A 247 16.75 -1.62 5.55
CA PRO A 247 16.91 -3.06 5.58
C PRO A 247 15.68 -3.83 5.10
N SER A 248 14.48 -3.40 5.48
CA SER A 248 13.26 -4.11 5.11
C SER A 248 12.81 -3.82 3.68
N LEU A 249 12.86 -2.55 3.26
CA LEU A 249 12.48 -2.11 1.90
C LEU A 249 13.40 -2.71 0.83
N PHE A 250 14.69 -2.81 1.14
CA PHE A 250 15.70 -3.32 0.21
C PHE A 250 15.99 -4.80 0.42
N GLY A 251 15.15 -5.51 1.18
CA GLY A 251 15.07 -6.97 1.12
C GLY A 251 15.94 -7.74 2.11
N ALA A 252 16.67 -7.08 2.99
CA ALA A 252 17.41 -7.74 4.08
C ALA A 252 16.50 -8.39 5.11
N ARG A 253 15.32 -7.81 5.33
CA ARG A 253 14.32 -8.30 6.30
C ARG A 253 12.96 -8.42 5.62
N PRO A 254 12.22 -9.51 5.83
CA PRO A 254 10.84 -9.63 5.37
C PRO A 254 9.88 -8.55 5.92
N GLY A 255 10.23 -7.96 7.05
CA GLY A 255 9.53 -6.85 7.70
C GLY A 255 10.34 -6.34 8.89
N ALA A 256 9.95 -5.20 9.44
CA ALA A 256 10.70 -4.46 10.46
C ALA A 256 11.20 -5.31 11.65
N VAL A 257 10.33 -6.20 12.11
CA VAL A 257 10.50 -7.02 13.31
C VAL A 257 11.21 -8.35 13.04
N HIS A 258 11.44 -8.70 11.77
CA HIS A 258 12.08 -9.96 11.41
C HIS A 258 13.62 -9.84 11.46
N PRO A 259 14.33 -10.93 11.81
CA PRO A 259 15.77 -10.97 11.68
C PRO A 259 16.19 -10.90 10.22
N ASP A 260 17.47 -10.60 10.00
CA ASP A 260 18.08 -10.62 8.68
C ASP A 260 17.97 -12.00 8.02
N ILE A 261 17.72 -12.03 6.70
CA ILE A 261 17.67 -13.28 5.91
C ILE A 261 19.00 -14.05 5.85
N PHE A 262 20.10 -13.39 6.22
CA PHE A 262 21.41 -13.95 6.55
C PHE A 262 22.22 -12.90 7.33
N THR A 263 23.21 -13.33 8.11
CA THR A 263 24.07 -12.42 8.90
C THR A 263 24.67 -11.32 8.03
N GLY A 264 24.35 -10.05 8.34
CA GLY A 264 24.86 -8.89 7.62
C GLY A 264 24.02 -8.44 6.42
N ALA A 265 22.87 -9.07 6.14
CA ALA A 265 21.98 -8.64 5.05
C ALA A 265 21.55 -7.17 5.19
N SER A 266 21.31 -6.68 6.41
CA SER A 266 20.98 -5.28 6.68
C SER A 266 22.08 -4.32 6.21
N VAL A 267 23.35 -4.71 6.38
CA VAL A 267 24.50 -3.93 5.90
C VAL A 267 24.53 -3.89 4.37
N VAL A 268 24.27 -5.03 3.71
CA VAL A 268 24.19 -5.11 2.25
C VAL A 268 23.06 -4.21 1.72
N ALA A 269 21.85 -4.29 2.29
CA ALA A 269 20.73 -3.43 1.92
C ALA A 269 21.05 -1.94 2.13
N PHE A 270 21.69 -1.60 3.24
CA PHE A 270 22.14 -0.23 3.50
C PHE A 270 23.16 0.25 2.46
N LEU A 271 24.12 -0.60 2.07
CA LEU A 271 25.10 -0.27 1.02
C LEU A 271 24.45 -0.11 -0.36
N ILE A 272 23.50 -0.98 -0.71
CA ILE A 272 22.69 -0.86 -1.95
C ILE A 272 21.97 0.49 -2.00
N TYR A 273 21.46 0.97 -0.86
CA TYR A 273 20.81 2.27 -0.78
C TYR A 273 21.80 3.45 -0.81
N VAL A 274 22.82 3.42 0.05
CA VAL A 274 23.66 4.59 0.34
C VAL A 274 24.71 4.84 -0.74
N LEU A 275 25.26 3.80 -1.39
CA LEU A 275 26.33 3.98 -2.39
C LEU A 275 25.84 4.73 -3.62
N PRO A 276 24.69 4.38 -4.24
CA PRO A 276 24.13 5.18 -5.32
C PRO A 276 23.79 6.60 -4.86
N LEU A 277 23.20 6.77 -3.67
CA LEU A 277 22.84 8.08 -3.14
C LEU A 277 24.08 8.98 -2.94
N ALA A 278 25.16 8.44 -2.36
CA ALA A 278 26.42 9.16 -2.18
C ALA A 278 27.07 9.53 -3.52
N ALA A 279 27.03 8.64 -4.50
CA ALA A 279 27.51 8.92 -5.85
C ALA A 279 26.67 10.02 -6.53
N ALA A 280 25.34 9.98 -6.39
CA ALA A 280 24.44 11.01 -6.91
C ALA A 280 24.73 12.39 -6.29
N LEU A 281 24.89 12.45 -4.97
CA LEU A 281 25.26 13.68 -4.27
C LEU A 281 26.62 14.21 -4.74
N SER A 282 27.61 13.34 -4.93
CA SER A 282 28.92 13.72 -5.46
C SER A 282 28.84 14.29 -6.89
N ILE A 283 28.01 13.69 -7.74
CA ILE A 283 27.75 14.17 -9.11
C ILE A 283 27.07 15.54 -9.07
N LEU A 284 26.08 15.75 -8.19
CA LEU A 284 25.39 17.03 -8.04
C LEU A 284 26.32 18.15 -7.54
N VAL A 285 27.24 17.84 -6.61
CA VAL A 285 28.26 18.79 -6.15
C VAL A 285 29.21 19.17 -7.30
N ALA A 286 29.62 18.20 -8.11
CA ALA A 286 30.43 18.47 -9.31
C ALA A 286 29.63 19.27 -10.36
N ALA A 287 28.35 18.96 -10.57
CA ALA A 287 27.44 19.66 -11.47
C ALA A 287 27.30 21.15 -11.12
N LYS A 288 27.29 21.48 -9.82
CA LYS A 288 27.27 22.88 -9.36
C LYS A 288 28.49 23.68 -9.84
N LYS A 289 29.66 23.04 -9.96
CA LYS A 289 30.90 23.70 -10.41
C LYS A 289 30.97 23.87 -11.92
N ARG A 290 30.47 22.88 -12.69
CA ARG A 290 30.54 22.86 -14.16
C ARG A 290 29.30 23.42 -14.89
N GLY A 291 28.25 23.76 -14.14
CA GLY A 291 26.92 24.06 -14.67
C GLY A 291 26.07 22.80 -14.79
N ALA A 292 24.84 22.85 -14.26
CA ALA A 292 23.95 21.69 -14.21
C ALA A 292 23.25 21.45 -15.56
N GLU A 293 23.45 20.25 -16.12
CA GLU A 293 22.76 19.74 -17.30
C GLU A 293 21.32 19.28 -16.95
N PRO A 294 20.44 19.10 -17.96
CA PRO A 294 19.10 18.54 -17.74
C PRO A 294 19.09 17.24 -16.92
N ALA A 295 20.03 16.34 -17.18
CA ALA A 295 20.16 15.09 -16.42
C ALA A 295 20.51 15.33 -14.94
N ASP A 296 21.39 16.29 -14.62
CA ASP A 296 21.73 16.62 -13.23
C ASP A 296 20.51 17.20 -12.48
N ARG A 297 19.66 17.97 -13.19
CA ARG A 297 18.42 18.50 -12.61
C ARG A 297 17.43 17.38 -12.31
N ALA A 298 17.24 16.44 -13.23
CA ALA A 298 16.38 15.28 -12.99
C ALA A 298 16.92 14.42 -11.83
N LEU A 299 18.25 14.25 -11.72
CA LEU A 299 18.88 13.58 -10.58
C LEU A 299 18.60 14.31 -9.25
N LEU A 300 18.68 15.64 -9.24
CA LEU A 300 18.35 16.43 -8.05
C LEU A 300 16.90 16.18 -7.59
N LEU A 301 15.94 16.08 -8.52
CA LEU A 301 14.55 15.74 -8.18
C LEU A 301 14.46 14.34 -7.52
N MET A 302 15.19 13.34 -8.02
CA MET A 302 15.21 12.01 -7.42
C MET A 302 15.79 12.04 -6.00
N VAL A 303 16.88 12.78 -5.80
CA VAL A 303 17.49 12.95 -4.47
C VAL A 303 16.53 13.66 -3.51
N LEU A 304 15.89 14.75 -3.94
CA LEU A 304 14.88 15.45 -3.14
C LEU A 304 13.70 14.54 -2.79
N MET A 305 13.26 13.67 -3.71
CA MET A 305 12.25 12.66 -3.40
C MET A 305 12.70 11.71 -2.31
N LEU A 306 13.90 11.14 -2.42
CA LEU A 306 14.45 10.21 -1.44
C LEU A 306 14.61 10.82 -0.04
N PHE A 307 14.80 12.15 0.07
CA PHE A 307 14.80 12.85 1.36
C PHE A 307 13.39 13.24 1.83
N SER A 308 12.49 13.60 0.92
CA SER A 308 11.11 14.00 1.27
C SER A 308 10.29 12.86 1.87
N ILE A 309 10.49 11.63 1.40
CA ILE A 309 9.76 10.44 1.85
C ILE A 309 9.97 10.19 3.35
N PRO A 310 11.21 9.99 3.84
CA PRO A 310 11.44 9.76 5.26
C PRO A 310 11.13 10.99 6.12
N LEU A 311 11.21 12.20 5.55
CA LEU A 311 10.83 13.42 6.25
C LEU A 311 9.32 13.47 6.53
N VAL A 312 8.48 13.17 5.54
CA VAL A 312 7.02 13.18 5.69
C VAL A 312 6.54 11.96 6.46
N ALA A 313 7.00 10.76 6.09
CA ALA A 313 6.58 9.53 6.75
C ALA A 313 7.15 9.41 8.17
N GLY A 314 8.26 10.09 8.47
CA GLY A 314 8.91 10.08 9.78
C GLY A 314 8.11 10.73 10.90
N PHE A 315 7.10 11.57 10.60
CA PHE A 315 6.23 12.16 11.63
C PHE A 315 5.32 11.14 12.30
N ASN A 316 4.98 10.04 11.61
CA ASN A 316 4.10 9.01 12.14
C ASN A 316 4.92 8.00 12.95
N GLU A 317 4.50 7.79 14.21
CA GLU A 317 5.21 6.94 15.16
C GLU A 317 5.27 5.46 14.76
N ASP A 318 4.34 4.98 13.94
CA ASP A 318 4.23 3.55 13.60
C ASP A 318 4.87 3.20 12.25
N THR A 319 5.28 4.19 11.46
CA THR A 319 5.79 4.01 10.08
C THR A 319 6.83 2.91 9.97
N TYR A 320 7.86 2.94 10.83
CA TYR A 320 9.00 2.03 10.74
C TYR A 320 8.91 0.84 11.70
N LYS A 321 7.97 0.89 12.66
CA LYS A 321 7.74 -0.22 13.61
C LYS A 321 6.81 -1.28 13.03
N PHE A 322 5.75 -0.85 12.33
CA PHE A 322 4.68 -1.76 11.89
C PHE A 322 4.24 -1.54 10.45
N ASP A 323 4.49 -0.37 9.85
CA ASP A 323 3.81 0.00 8.61
C ASP A 323 4.64 0.69 7.52
N MET A 324 5.69 -0.01 7.08
CA MET A 324 6.65 0.45 6.08
C MET A 324 6.05 0.72 4.69
N ARG A 325 4.76 0.42 4.47
CA ARG A 325 4.07 0.73 3.21
C ARG A 325 3.95 2.23 2.96
N TYR A 326 4.05 3.07 4.00
CA TYR A 326 4.03 4.54 3.84
C TYR A 326 5.20 5.09 3.03
N VAL A 327 6.30 4.35 2.94
CA VAL A 327 7.50 4.72 2.17
C VAL A 327 7.65 3.89 0.89
N TYR A 328 6.63 3.10 0.52
CA TYR A 328 6.59 2.32 -0.73
C TYR A 328 6.99 3.13 -1.99
N PRO A 329 6.61 4.40 -2.15
CA PRO A 329 6.99 5.22 -3.31
C PRO A 329 8.50 5.44 -3.50
N VAL A 330 9.35 5.04 -2.54
CA VAL A 330 10.82 5.14 -2.61
C VAL A 330 11.42 4.40 -3.81
N TYR A 331 10.77 3.34 -4.29
CA TYR A 331 11.33 2.49 -5.34
C TYR A 331 11.47 3.22 -6.69
N ALA A 332 10.58 4.15 -7.02
CA ALA A 332 10.66 4.91 -8.27
C ALA A 332 11.89 5.83 -8.33
N PRO A 333 12.10 6.79 -7.40
CA PRO A 333 13.28 7.65 -7.42
C PRO A 333 14.56 6.85 -7.18
N PHE A 334 14.54 5.77 -6.39
CA PHE A 334 15.71 4.92 -6.22
C PHE A 334 16.09 4.19 -7.51
N ALA A 335 15.14 3.58 -8.22
CA ALA A 335 15.41 2.90 -9.48
C ALA A 335 15.98 3.86 -10.54
N LEU A 336 15.43 5.08 -10.62
CA LEU A 336 15.92 6.15 -11.50
C LEU A 336 17.34 6.57 -11.15
N LEU A 337 17.61 6.77 -9.86
CA LEU A 337 18.93 7.13 -9.36
C LEU A 337 19.95 6.01 -9.63
N LEU A 338 19.59 4.75 -9.38
CA LEU A 338 20.44 3.59 -9.63
C LEU A 338 20.82 3.49 -11.10
N GLY A 339 19.84 3.61 -12.00
CA GLY A 339 20.07 3.59 -13.45
C GLY A 339 20.99 4.71 -13.93
N PHE A 340 20.80 5.93 -13.41
CA PHE A 340 21.66 7.06 -13.73
C PHE A 340 23.11 6.86 -13.24
N VAL A 341 23.29 6.56 -11.96
CA VAL A 341 24.63 6.39 -11.35
C VAL A 341 25.38 5.25 -12.02
N PHE A 342 24.70 4.13 -12.29
CA PHE A 342 25.29 2.99 -12.98
C PHE A 342 25.84 3.39 -14.36
N CYS A 343 25.10 4.19 -15.13
CA CYS A 343 25.52 4.60 -16.46
C CYS A 343 26.55 5.74 -16.47
N ARG A 344 26.55 6.59 -15.43
CA ARG A 344 27.49 7.73 -15.33
C ARG A 344 28.86 7.31 -14.82
N THR A 345 28.91 6.24 -14.04
CA THR A 345 30.16 5.68 -13.49
C THR A 345 30.92 4.92 -14.57
N ARG A 346 32.25 5.11 -14.62
CA ARG A 346 33.12 4.40 -15.58
C ARG A 346 33.44 2.99 -15.09
N TRP A 347 32.49 2.08 -15.27
CA TRP A 347 32.70 0.67 -14.99
C TRP A 347 33.50 -0.01 -16.10
N SER A 348 34.39 -0.93 -15.74
CA SER A 348 34.74 -1.99 -16.67
C SER A 348 33.48 -2.84 -16.93
N ARG A 349 33.39 -3.48 -18.11
CA ARG A 349 32.25 -4.35 -18.45
C ARG A 349 31.95 -5.38 -17.34
N TRP A 350 32.99 -5.96 -16.76
CA TRP A 350 32.88 -7.01 -15.75
C TRP A 350 32.47 -6.47 -14.39
N THR A 351 33.01 -5.33 -13.98
CA THR A 351 32.63 -4.70 -12.70
C THR A 351 31.18 -4.23 -12.71
N GLY A 352 30.70 -3.69 -13.83
CA GLY A 352 29.29 -3.29 -13.97
C GLY A 352 28.36 -4.51 -13.93
N VAL A 353 28.69 -5.57 -14.67
CA VAL A 353 27.94 -6.84 -14.64
C VAL A 353 27.94 -7.44 -13.23
N ALA A 354 29.08 -7.47 -12.55
CA ALA A 354 29.19 -8.00 -11.19
C ALA A 354 28.35 -7.19 -10.19
N ALA A 355 28.40 -5.86 -10.23
CA ALA A 355 27.63 -4.99 -9.35
C ALA A 355 26.11 -5.15 -9.59
N ALA A 356 25.66 -5.13 -10.84
CA ALA A 356 24.26 -5.34 -11.18
C ALA A 356 23.80 -6.75 -10.77
N SER A 357 24.60 -7.78 -11.05
CA SER A 357 24.28 -9.15 -10.68
C SER A 357 24.21 -9.33 -9.17
N ALA A 358 25.07 -8.67 -8.40
CA ALA A 358 25.05 -8.73 -6.94
C ALA A 358 23.75 -8.14 -6.36
N VAL A 359 23.29 -6.99 -6.85
CA VAL A 359 22.00 -6.40 -6.44
C VAL A 359 20.84 -7.33 -6.78
N LEU A 360 20.78 -7.80 -8.03
CA LEU A 360 19.71 -8.69 -8.49
C LEU A 360 19.70 -10.04 -7.76
N LEU A 361 20.88 -10.61 -7.46
CA LEU A 361 20.99 -11.84 -6.67
C LEU A 361 20.57 -11.62 -5.21
N PHE A 362 20.86 -10.46 -4.63
CA PHE A 362 20.39 -10.10 -3.30
C PHE A 362 18.86 -9.97 -3.26
N ASP A 363 18.27 -9.30 -4.24
CA ASP A 363 16.82 -9.16 -4.38
C ASP A 363 16.14 -10.52 -4.60
N LEU A 364 16.71 -11.38 -5.45
CA LEU A 364 16.25 -12.76 -5.61
C LEU A 364 16.34 -13.55 -4.30
N THR A 365 17.43 -13.40 -3.55
CA THR A 365 17.60 -14.05 -2.24
C THR A 365 16.54 -13.57 -1.26
N SER A 366 16.23 -12.26 -1.26
CA SER A 366 15.13 -11.68 -0.49
C SER A 366 13.79 -12.35 -0.83
N ILE A 367 13.47 -12.48 -2.12
CA ILE A 367 12.25 -13.14 -2.59
C ILE A 367 12.23 -14.60 -2.14
N VAL A 368 13.32 -15.36 -2.33
CA VAL A 368 13.39 -16.80 -2.02
C VAL A 368 13.32 -17.06 -0.52
N ARG A 369 13.95 -16.22 0.31
CA ARG A 369 13.98 -16.38 1.78
C ARG A 369 12.83 -15.70 2.50
N ALA A 370 12.05 -14.86 1.82
CA ALA A 370 10.86 -14.28 2.44
C ALA A 370 9.91 -15.39 2.95
N PRO A 371 9.49 -15.33 4.23
CA PRO A 371 8.49 -16.21 4.79
C PRO A 371 7.15 -15.98 4.09
N ARG A 372 6.25 -16.95 4.20
CA ARG A 372 4.85 -16.73 3.85
C ARG A 372 4.28 -15.70 4.81
N VAL A 373 3.74 -14.60 4.29
CA VAL A 373 3.26 -13.47 5.12
C VAL A 373 2.22 -13.92 6.16
N GLN A 374 1.45 -14.98 5.88
CA GLN A 374 0.50 -15.56 6.83
C GLN A 374 1.15 -16.09 8.13
N ALA A 375 2.36 -16.68 8.04
CA ALA A 375 3.08 -17.15 9.22
C ALA A 375 3.52 -16.00 10.13
N ALA A 376 3.69 -14.79 9.58
CA ALA A 376 4.04 -13.60 10.36
C ALA A 376 2.86 -12.99 11.12
N LEU A 377 1.61 -13.24 10.68
CA LEU A 377 0.39 -12.74 11.34
C LEU A 377 -0.25 -13.77 12.30
N SER A 378 0.39 -14.93 12.47
CA SER A 378 -0.10 -16.05 13.30
C SER A 378 -1.48 -16.60 12.91
N GLN A 379 -1.98 -16.33 11.69
CA GLN A 379 -3.33 -16.74 11.29
C GLN A 379 -3.37 -18.09 10.56
N PRO A 380 -4.45 -18.88 10.72
CA PRO A 380 -4.62 -20.10 9.94
C PRO A 380 -4.69 -19.80 8.44
N SER A 381 -3.99 -20.62 7.66
CA SER A 381 -4.46 -21.14 6.36
C SER A 381 -5.45 -20.33 5.52
N GLY A 382 -5.05 -19.56 4.49
CA GLY A 382 -6.03 -19.04 3.51
C GLY A 382 -6.81 -20.17 2.79
N ALA A 383 -6.19 -21.35 2.64
CA ALA A 383 -6.81 -22.54 2.07
C ALA A 383 -7.92 -23.13 2.97
N ALA A 384 -8.00 -22.72 4.24
CA ALA A 384 -9.08 -23.14 5.13
C ALA A 384 -10.40 -22.39 4.84
N LEU A 385 -10.36 -21.25 4.14
CA LEU A 385 -11.57 -20.44 3.87
C LEU A 385 -12.59 -21.19 3.02
N ASP A 386 -12.17 -21.94 1.99
CA ASP A 386 -13.10 -22.74 1.18
C ASP A 386 -13.79 -23.83 2.02
N GLY A 387 -13.04 -24.43 2.96
CA GLY A 387 -13.59 -25.38 3.93
C GLY A 387 -14.61 -24.72 4.85
N VAL A 388 -14.32 -23.52 5.35
CA VAL A 388 -15.23 -22.74 6.22
C VAL A 388 -16.50 -22.35 5.45
N VAL A 389 -16.38 -21.84 4.22
CA VAL A 389 -17.54 -21.52 3.36
C VAL A 389 -18.42 -22.76 3.15
N ARG A 390 -17.79 -23.90 2.81
CA ARG A 390 -18.51 -25.17 2.62
C ARG A 390 -19.22 -25.60 3.90
N ALA A 391 -18.53 -25.57 5.04
CA ALA A 391 -19.09 -25.99 6.33
C ALA A 391 -20.30 -25.12 6.75
N LEU A 392 -20.26 -23.82 6.49
CA LEU A 392 -21.38 -22.90 6.75
C LEU A 392 -22.56 -23.16 5.81
N ARG A 393 -22.30 -23.36 4.50
CA ARG A 393 -23.34 -23.71 3.51
C ARG A 393 -24.03 -25.04 3.82
N GLU A 394 -23.28 -26.08 4.16
CA GLU A 394 -23.83 -27.39 4.56
C GLU A 394 -24.76 -27.29 5.78
N ARG A 395 -24.61 -26.24 6.58
CA ARG A 395 -25.44 -25.96 7.76
C ARG A 395 -26.53 -24.91 7.52
N ASN A 396 -26.67 -24.42 6.29
CA ASN A 396 -27.58 -23.32 5.92
C ASN A 396 -27.37 -22.04 6.76
N ILE A 397 -26.12 -21.70 7.07
CA ILE A 397 -25.78 -20.48 7.82
C ILE A 397 -25.17 -19.45 6.88
N TYR A 398 -25.77 -18.27 6.82
CA TYR A 398 -25.40 -17.18 5.90
C TYR A 398 -24.97 -15.90 6.62
N GLU A 399 -24.92 -15.93 7.94
CA GLU A 399 -24.47 -14.81 8.78
C GLU A 399 -23.44 -15.32 9.79
N ALA A 400 -22.32 -14.63 9.90
CA ALA A 400 -21.25 -15.04 10.81
C ALA A 400 -20.51 -13.85 11.43
N TYR A 401 -20.00 -14.06 12.63
CA TYR A 401 -18.98 -13.24 13.27
C TYR A 401 -17.60 -13.88 13.04
N ALA A 402 -16.61 -13.06 12.71
CA ALA A 402 -15.22 -13.49 12.54
C ALA A 402 -14.28 -12.33 12.81
N SER A 403 -13.01 -12.60 13.12
CA SER A 403 -12.01 -11.53 13.21
C SER A 403 -11.89 -10.75 11.91
N TYR A 404 -11.52 -9.46 12.00
CA TYR A 404 -11.32 -8.55 10.87
C TYR A 404 -10.63 -9.24 9.69
N TRP A 405 -9.53 -9.93 9.97
CA TRP A 405 -8.67 -10.55 8.97
C TRP A 405 -9.30 -11.70 8.20
N MET A 406 -10.35 -12.31 8.75
CA MET A 406 -11.15 -13.33 8.09
C MET A 406 -12.46 -12.77 7.54
N ALA A 407 -13.10 -11.83 8.22
CA ALA A 407 -14.46 -11.38 7.90
C ALA A 407 -14.63 -10.99 6.43
N TYR A 408 -13.82 -10.04 5.95
CA TYR A 408 -13.94 -9.55 4.58
C TYR A 408 -13.37 -10.55 3.55
N SER A 409 -12.35 -11.33 3.92
CA SER A 409 -11.85 -12.43 3.09
C SER A 409 -12.94 -13.49 2.83
N LEU A 410 -13.67 -13.87 3.87
CA LEU A 410 -14.74 -14.87 3.83
C LEU A 410 -15.96 -14.34 3.08
N ALA A 411 -16.35 -13.08 3.32
CA ALA A 411 -17.41 -12.41 2.56
C ALA A 411 -17.06 -12.33 1.07
N PHE A 412 -15.84 -11.92 0.72
CA PHE A 412 -15.43 -11.86 -0.69
C PHE A 412 -15.41 -13.25 -1.35
N GLN A 413 -14.85 -14.26 -0.68
CA GLN A 413 -14.72 -15.63 -1.20
C GLN A 413 -16.09 -16.30 -1.39
N SER A 414 -17.01 -16.11 -0.45
CA SER A 414 -18.40 -16.59 -0.57
C SER A 414 -19.23 -15.78 -1.57
N ARG A 415 -18.63 -14.78 -2.22
CA ARG A 415 -19.32 -13.81 -3.07
C ARG A 415 -20.47 -13.11 -2.36
N GLU A 416 -20.31 -12.83 -1.07
CA GLU A 416 -21.26 -12.16 -0.18
C GLU A 416 -22.56 -12.94 0.07
N GLU A 417 -22.58 -14.21 -0.29
CA GLU A 417 -23.61 -15.15 0.13
C GLU A 417 -23.63 -15.25 1.67
N ILE A 418 -22.43 -15.33 2.26
CA ILE A 418 -22.24 -15.29 3.72
C ILE A 418 -21.86 -13.86 4.11
N ALA A 419 -22.74 -13.18 4.85
CA ALA A 419 -22.42 -11.89 5.46
C ALA A 419 -21.58 -12.11 6.72
N VAL A 420 -20.46 -11.40 6.83
CA VAL A 420 -19.52 -11.60 7.93
C VAL A 420 -19.18 -10.28 8.60
N ALA A 421 -19.47 -10.20 9.90
CA ALA A 421 -19.19 -9.04 10.72
C ALA A 421 -17.90 -9.24 11.51
N SER A 422 -17.06 -8.20 11.56
CA SER A 422 -15.84 -8.19 12.38
C SER A 422 -16.17 -8.38 13.87
N PHE A 423 -15.40 -9.25 14.53
CA PHE A 423 -15.56 -9.64 15.93
C PHE A 423 -14.18 -9.86 16.56
N GLY A 424 -13.92 -9.24 17.70
CA GLY A 424 -12.66 -9.31 18.45
C GLY A 424 -12.23 -7.95 18.99
N ILE A 425 -11.08 -7.91 19.64
CA ILE A 425 -10.54 -6.70 20.28
C ILE A 425 -9.57 -5.99 19.32
N GLY A 426 -9.50 -4.66 19.41
CA GLY A 426 -8.57 -3.85 18.63
C GLY A 426 -8.83 -3.95 17.14
N THR A 427 -7.82 -4.37 16.36
CA THR A 427 -7.95 -4.51 14.90
C THR A 427 -8.96 -5.58 14.51
N ASP A 428 -9.11 -6.65 15.30
CA ASP A 428 -10.02 -7.76 14.98
C ASP A 428 -11.50 -7.35 15.00
N GLY A 429 -11.87 -6.38 15.84
CA GLY A 429 -13.22 -5.83 15.91
C GLY A 429 -13.48 -4.67 14.93
N THR A 430 -12.53 -4.33 14.04
CA THR A 430 -12.66 -3.15 13.18
C THR A 430 -13.75 -3.34 12.13
N VAL A 431 -14.80 -2.52 12.21
CA VAL A 431 -15.90 -2.52 11.24
C VAL A 431 -15.58 -1.55 10.11
N ARG A 432 -15.43 -2.09 8.89
CA ARG A 432 -15.23 -1.33 7.66
C ARG A 432 -16.55 -1.00 7.01
N TRP A 433 -17.43 -1.99 6.89
CA TRP A 433 -18.73 -1.84 6.25
C TRP A 433 -19.87 -2.18 7.23
N PRO A 434 -20.64 -1.18 7.70
CA PRO A 434 -21.71 -1.39 8.70
C PRO A 434 -22.83 -2.34 8.27
N GLY A 435 -23.07 -2.51 6.96
CA GLY A 435 -24.15 -3.35 6.45
C GLY A 435 -24.03 -4.83 6.87
N TYR A 436 -22.82 -5.39 6.92
CA TYR A 436 -22.63 -6.76 7.41
C TYR A 436 -22.92 -6.86 8.91
N LEU A 437 -22.50 -5.86 9.69
CA LEU A 437 -22.80 -5.85 11.12
C LEU A 437 -24.31 -5.84 11.38
N ALA A 438 -25.05 -4.99 10.67
CA ALA A 438 -26.51 -4.92 10.79
C ALA A 438 -27.18 -6.26 10.41
N ARG A 439 -26.76 -6.87 9.31
CA ARG A 439 -27.31 -8.16 8.85
C ARG A 439 -27.01 -9.30 9.82
N VAL A 440 -25.78 -9.40 10.33
CA VAL A 440 -25.39 -10.46 11.26
C VAL A 440 -26.05 -10.28 12.62
N ALA A 441 -26.15 -9.04 13.13
CA ALA A 441 -26.81 -8.74 14.40
C ALA A 441 -28.32 -9.04 14.37
N ALA A 442 -28.96 -8.95 13.20
CA ALA A 442 -30.36 -9.31 13.02
C ALA A 442 -30.61 -10.82 12.84
N SER A 443 -29.56 -11.64 12.69
CA SER A 443 -29.72 -13.06 12.44
C SER A 443 -30.18 -13.81 13.70
N SER A 444 -31.12 -14.72 13.52
CA SER A 444 -31.58 -15.63 14.58
C SER A 444 -30.67 -16.84 14.76
N ASN A 445 -29.62 -17.02 13.95
CA ASN A 445 -28.62 -18.08 14.11
C ASN A 445 -27.25 -17.73 13.48
N PRO A 446 -26.61 -16.62 13.88
CA PRO A 446 -25.27 -16.30 13.40
C PRO A 446 -24.25 -17.34 13.87
N ALA A 447 -23.33 -17.72 12.99
CA ALA A 447 -22.16 -18.50 13.37
C ALA A 447 -21.06 -17.61 13.99
N PHE A 448 -20.18 -18.19 14.79
CA PHE A 448 -18.94 -17.57 15.23
C PHE A 448 -17.77 -18.38 14.67
N VAL A 449 -16.97 -17.78 13.79
CA VAL A 449 -15.80 -18.43 13.20
C VAL A 449 -14.56 -17.85 13.88
N LEU A 450 -14.04 -18.59 14.85
CA LEU A 450 -12.96 -18.16 15.75
C LEU A 450 -11.74 -19.07 15.60
N TRP A 451 -10.59 -18.67 16.14
CA TRP A 451 -9.38 -19.50 16.11
C TRP A 451 -8.51 -19.28 17.35
N GLY A 452 -7.55 -20.20 17.56
CA GLY A 452 -6.55 -20.09 18.63
C GLY A 452 -7.15 -19.87 20.02
N ALA A 453 -6.56 -18.95 20.76
CA ALA A 453 -6.98 -18.63 22.13
C ALA A 453 -8.41 -18.05 22.20
N GLU A 454 -8.87 -17.33 21.17
CA GLU A 454 -10.22 -16.77 21.16
C GLU A 454 -11.29 -17.86 21.03
N ALA A 455 -11.07 -18.86 20.17
CA ALA A 455 -11.96 -20.03 20.08
C ALA A 455 -12.01 -20.82 21.39
N ALA A 456 -10.87 -20.97 22.08
CA ALA A 456 -10.81 -21.62 23.38
C ALA A 456 -11.61 -20.83 24.43
N ARG A 457 -11.40 -19.50 24.52
CA ARG A 457 -12.18 -18.62 25.41
C ARG A 457 -13.67 -18.69 25.15
N PHE A 458 -14.09 -18.70 23.89
CA PHE A 458 -15.52 -18.78 23.57
C PHE A 458 -16.12 -20.14 23.97
N SER A 459 -15.37 -21.23 23.80
CA SER A 459 -15.78 -22.57 24.25
C SER A 459 -15.97 -22.60 25.78
N ASP A 460 -15.07 -21.97 26.53
CA ASP A 460 -15.19 -21.87 27.99
C ASP A 460 -16.36 -20.96 28.41
N TYR A 461 -16.54 -19.85 27.71
CA TYR A 461 -17.63 -18.91 27.94
C TYR A 461 -19.00 -19.60 27.75
N LEU A 462 -19.18 -20.33 26.65
CA LEU A 462 -20.40 -21.11 26.38
C LEU A 462 -20.67 -22.16 27.47
N ARG A 463 -19.63 -22.88 27.92
CA ARG A 463 -19.74 -23.86 29.01
C ARG A 463 -20.20 -23.23 30.32
N ARG A 464 -19.64 -22.07 30.71
CA ARG A 464 -20.02 -21.37 31.95
C ARG A 464 -21.44 -20.82 31.91
N ARG A 465 -21.92 -20.42 30.72
CA ARG A 465 -23.29 -19.93 30.52
C ARG A 465 -24.34 -21.05 30.39
N GLY A 466 -23.95 -22.33 30.49
CA GLY A 466 -24.87 -23.45 30.30
C GLY A 466 -25.46 -23.52 28.89
N ALA A 467 -24.69 -23.09 27.88
CA ALA A 467 -25.15 -23.01 26.49
C ALA A 467 -25.15 -24.37 25.77
N GLU A 468 -25.96 -25.32 26.25
CA GLU A 468 -25.97 -26.72 25.78
C GLU A 468 -26.39 -26.89 24.31
N THR A 469 -27.13 -25.93 23.74
CA THR A 469 -27.54 -25.97 22.33
C THR A 469 -26.42 -25.63 21.36
N ALA A 470 -25.36 -24.95 21.84
CA ALA A 470 -24.28 -24.48 20.98
C ALA A 470 -23.45 -25.66 20.46
N LYS A 471 -23.36 -25.78 19.14
CA LYS A 471 -22.57 -26.79 18.46
C LYS A 471 -21.27 -26.18 17.96
N SER A 472 -20.23 -27.01 17.81
CA SER A 472 -18.98 -26.57 17.21
C SER A 472 -18.33 -27.63 16.33
N THR A 473 -17.52 -27.19 15.37
CA THR A 473 -16.70 -28.05 14.51
C THR A 473 -15.39 -27.35 14.18
N GLU A 474 -14.32 -28.12 13.98
CA GLU A 474 -13.04 -27.58 13.52
C GLU A 474 -12.88 -27.73 12.01
N VAL A 475 -12.41 -26.67 11.35
CA VAL A 475 -12.16 -26.62 9.91
C VAL A 475 -10.89 -25.82 9.66
N GLY A 476 -9.82 -26.50 9.26
CA GLY A 476 -8.57 -25.86 8.82
C GLY A 476 -7.93 -24.91 9.85
N GLY A 477 -8.05 -25.23 11.14
CA GLY A 477 -7.52 -24.42 12.25
C GLY A 477 -8.49 -23.37 12.80
N TYR A 478 -9.67 -23.20 12.18
CA TYR A 478 -10.78 -22.44 12.72
C TYR A 478 -11.76 -23.35 13.46
N ARG A 479 -12.43 -22.81 14.47
CA ARG A 479 -13.56 -23.44 15.14
C ARG A 479 -14.81 -22.62 14.83
N ILE A 480 -15.79 -23.27 14.22
CA ILE A 480 -17.09 -22.69 13.86
C ILE A 480 -18.07 -23.08 14.96
N PHE A 481 -18.73 -22.09 15.56
CA PHE A 481 -19.80 -22.29 16.53
C PHE A 481 -21.13 -21.85 15.92
N TRP A 482 -22.21 -22.59 16.18
CA TRP A 482 -23.57 -22.25 15.74
C TRP A 482 -24.61 -22.78 16.73
N ASP A 483 -25.90 -22.47 16.52
CA ASP A 483 -26.99 -22.78 17.46
C ASP A 483 -26.73 -22.19 18.88
N VAL A 484 -26.01 -21.06 18.93
CA VAL A 484 -25.69 -20.34 20.17
C VAL A 484 -26.99 -19.75 20.77
N PRO A 485 -27.25 -19.91 22.08
CA PRO A 485 -28.47 -19.39 22.73
C PRO A 485 -28.64 -17.89 22.57
N ALA A 486 -29.90 -17.43 22.45
CA ALA A 486 -30.26 -16.04 22.19
C ALA A 486 -29.56 -15.04 23.14
N GLY A 487 -29.60 -15.28 24.46
CA GLY A 487 -28.97 -14.39 25.44
C GLY A 487 -27.46 -14.23 25.24
N VAL A 488 -26.75 -15.30 24.87
CA VAL A 488 -25.31 -15.21 24.56
C VAL A 488 -25.09 -14.44 23.26
N ARG A 489 -25.92 -14.68 22.24
CA ARG A 489 -25.77 -13.99 20.95
C ARG A 489 -26.03 -12.49 21.04
N GLU A 490 -27.08 -12.10 21.76
CA GLU A 490 -27.42 -10.69 22.00
C GLU A 490 -26.28 -9.98 22.73
N GLU A 491 -25.71 -10.62 23.75
CA GLU A 491 -24.53 -10.12 24.44
C GLU A 491 -23.32 -10.01 23.50
N MET A 492 -23.03 -11.03 22.69
CA MET A 492 -21.93 -11.00 21.72
C MET A 492 -22.14 -9.96 20.61
N ALA A 493 -23.39 -9.69 20.20
CA ALA A 493 -23.71 -8.67 19.21
C ALA A 493 -23.41 -7.26 19.76
N VAL A 494 -23.60 -7.04 21.06
CA VAL A 494 -23.28 -5.77 21.75
C VAL A 494 -21.77 -5.66 22.02
N LEU A 495 -21.17 -6.68 22.64
CA LEU A 495 -19.76 -6.66 23.03
C LEU A 495 -18.82 -6.72 21.83
N ARG A 496 -19.19 -7.48 20.79
CA ARG A 496 -18.40 -7.76 19.59
C ARG A 496 -17.02 -8.36 19.87
N HIS A 497 -16.84 -9.01 21.02
CA HIS A 497 -15.67 -9.80 21.37
C HIS A 497 -16.06 -10.79 22.48
N VAL A 498 -15.26 -11.84 22.67
CA VAL A 498 -15.41 -12.73 23.83
C VAL A 498 -14.88 -12.02 25.08
N PRO A 499 -15.67 -11.83 26.14
CA PRO A 499 -15.20 -11.22 27.39
C PRO A 499 -13.98 -11.94 27.93
N GLU A 500 -13.05 -11.18 28.50
CA GLU A 500 -12.05 -11.78 29.37
C GLU A 500 -12.77 -12.36 30.60
N SER A 501 -12.31 -13.51 31.07
CA SER A 501 -12.83 -14.14 32.28
C SER A 501 -12.57 -13.22 33.48
N THR A 502 -13.47 -12.29 33.77
CA THR A 502 -13.54 -11.69 35.11
C THR A 502 -13.91 -12.82 36.06
N ALA A 503 -12.96 -13.20 36.92
CA ALA A 503 -13.28 -13.99 38.08
C ALA A 503 -14.33 -13.22 38.89
N GLY A 504 -15.50 -13.82 39.07
CA GLY A 504 -16.58 -13.26 39.87
C GLY A 504 -17.87 -14.07 39.68
N PRO A 505 -18.30 -14.85 40.68
CA PRO A 505 -19.68 -15.33 40.81
C PRO A 505 -20.67 -14.16 40.92
#